data_AF-A0A815H7X2-F1
#
_entry.id   AF-A0A815H7X2-F1
#
_cell.length_a   1.000
_cell.length_b   1.000
_cell.length_c   1.000
_cell.angle_alpha   90.00
_cell.angle_beta   90.00
_cell.angle_gamma   90.00
#
_symmetry.space_group_name_H-M   'P 1'
#
loop_
_entity.id
_entity.type
_entity.pdbx_description
1 polymer ?
#
loop_
_entity_poly.entity_id
_entity_poly.type
_entity_poly.pdbx_seq_one_letter_code
_entity_poly.pdbx_strand_id
1 'polypeptide(L)'
;MIQLLPLAYTQFQSLPDLLTSSLPQLEFGSHLTAIQVLIYFLKLIPTRNELDPYFNSFVDKSMKLLMGIIKLPVSREDENGQIHIEWVQTSQCVLVKDPFIRKILPQELLLSHFNMYYVPEQLASECNERTLIKLGCAPLQFSSIIRLIKELYKQHEQEHSTKTSSIEQIAQWLLCIDYVLQQQQQESEQSRGGQYERVETTTITELKQLKIIPLSGHSRLVSMDEYNEEVILFPLSKKIQYKKPFKIVLEDLPRLDERLLEYIEDKFPRRYESIECLLKKLGEY
;
A
#
# COMPACT_ATOMS: atom_id res chain seq x y z
N MET A 1 4.67 -30.58 22.17
CA MET A 1 4.27 -29.42 21.33
C MET A 1 2.78 -29.39 20.94
N ILE A 2 2.09 -30.54 20.75
CA ILE A 2 0.68 -30.58 20.31
C ILE A 2 -0.32 -29.99 21.33
N GLN A 3 0.01 -29.96 22.63
CA GLN A 3 -0.90 -29.51 23.69
C GLN A 3 -0.93 -27.99 23.92
N LEU A 4 0.05 -27.23 23.39
CA LEU A 4 0.11 -25.79 23.61
C LEU A 4 -0.84 -25.01 22.70
N LEU A 5 -1.16 -25.55 21.52
CA LEU A 5 -1.97 -24.85 20.53
C LEU A 5 -3.48 -24.83 20.85
N PRO A 6 -4.09 -25.92 21.37
CA PRO A 6 -5.46 -25.88 21.88
C PRO A 6 -5.61 -24.98 23.12
N LEU A 7 -4.57 -24.90 23.95
CA LEU A 7 -4.56 -24.05 25.14
C LEU A 7 -4.33 -22.57 24.78
N ALA A 8 -3.49 -22.30 23.79
CA ALA A 8 -3.38 -20.98 23.15
C ALA A 8 -4.70 -20.60 22.49
N TYR A 9 -5.39 -21.53 21.84
CA TYR A 9 -6.68 -21.32 21.18
C TYR A 9 -7.79 -20.89 22.15
N THR A 10 -7.90 -21.51 23.33
CA THR A 10 -8.86 -21.09 24.36
C THR A 10 -8.49 -19.75 25.00
N GLN A 11 -7.19 -19.48 25.20
CA GLN A 11 -6.72 -18.16 25.62
C GLN A 11 -6.95 -17.09 24.54
N PHE A 12 -6.93 -17.46 23.26
CA PHE A 12 -7.19 -16.54 22.14
C PHE A 12 -8.63 -16.11 22.01
N GLN A 13 -9.59 -17.02 22.18
CA GLN A 13 -11.01 -16.67 22.17
C GLN A 13 -11.32 -15.63 23.25
N SER A 14 -10.66 -15.75 24.40
CA SER A 14 -10.79 -14.79 25.49
C SER A 14 -9.86 -13.58 25.35
N LEU A 15 -8.91 -13.54 24.41
CA LEU A 15 -7.91 -12.47 24.32
C LEU A 15 -8.52 -11.09 24.02
N PRO A 16 -9.47 -10.93 23.08
CA PRO A 16 -10.18 -9.66 22.92
C PRO A 16 -10.96 -9.26 24.18
N ASP A 17 -11.60 -10.20 24.87
CA ASP A 17 -12.35 -9.94 26.11
C ASP A 17 -11.43 -9.63 27.30
N LEU A 18 -10.27 -10.28 27.37
CA LEU A 18 -9.19 -10.05 28.34
C LEU A 18 -8.53 -8.69 28.13
N LEU A 19 -8.53 -8.16 26.91
CA LEU A 19 -7.89 -6.88 26.57
C LEU A 19 -8.87 -5.70 26.49
N THR A 20 -10.18 -5.97 26.49
CA THR A 20 -11.27 -4.96 26.50
C THR A 20 -11.95 -4.84 27.87
N SER A 21 -11.94 -5.90 28.68
CA SER A 21 -12.27 -5.77 30.11
C SER A 21 -11.17 -4.93 30.77
N SER A 22 -11.58 -3.99 31.62
CA SER A 22 -10.68 -3.17 32.43
C SER A 22 -9.83 -4.07 33.32
N LEU A 23 -8.69 -4.52 32.80
CA LEU A 23 -7.76 -5.45 33.43
C LEU A 23 -7.36 -4.96 34.83
N PRO A 24 -7.79 -5.63 35.91
CA PRO A 24 -6.90 -5.78 37.04
C PRO A 24 -5.82 -6.74 36.56
N GLN A 25 -4.68 -6.18 36.12
CA GLN A 25 -3.37 -6.83 36.10
C GLN A 25 -3.46 -8.34 35.79
N LEU A 26 -3.59 -8.72 34.52
CA LEU A 26 -3.24 -10.10 34.16
C LEU A 26 -1.77 -10.26 34.54
N GLU A 27 -1.50 -11.01 35.61
CA GLU A 27 -0.17 -11.35 36.09
C GLU A 27 0.49 -12.35 35.11
N PHE A 28 0.64 -11.97 33.84
CA PHE A 28 1.81 -12.38 33.09
C PHE A 28 2.95 -11.57 33.69
N GLY A 29 3.67 -12.16 34.66
CA GLY A 29 4.78 -11.56 35.41
C GLY A 29 5.27 -10.22 34.86
N SER A 30 4.65 -9.15 35.35
CA SER A 30 4.93 -7.71 35.18
C SER A 30 5.72 -7.28 33.93
N HIS A 31 5.09 -6.40 33.12
CA HIS A 31 5.66 -5.36 32.21
C HIS A 31 5.22 -5.39 30.73
N LEU A 32 4.47 -6.39 30.27
CA LEU A 32 4.10 -6.48 28.84
C LEU A 32 2.73 -5.82 28.53
N THR A 33 2.69 -4.96 27.51
CA THR A 33 1.44 -4.39 26.97
C THR A 33 0.67 -5.43 26.15
N ALA A 34 -0.62 -5.18 25.91
CA ALA A 34 -1.48 -5.99 25.04
C ALA A 34 -0.84 -6.31 23.68
N ILE A 35 -0.22 -5.31 23.05
CA ILE A 35 0.46 -5.44 21.76
C ILE A 35 1.73 -6.29 21.89
N GLN A 36 2.50 -6.14 22.96
CA GLN A 36 3.71 -6.94 23.19
C GLN A 36 3.39 -8.42 23.43
N VAL A 37 2.30 -8.73 24.13
CA VAL A 37 1.81 -10.10 24.29
C VAL A 37 1.43 -10.69 22.93
N LEU A 38 0.72 -9.92 22.09
CA LEU A 38 0.36 -10.36 20.75
C LEU A 38 1.61 -10.59 19.87
N ILE A 39 2.57 -9.68 19.89
CA ILE A 39 3.84 -9.81 19.15
C ILE A 39 4.59 -11.07 19.58
N TYR A 40 4.77 -11.27 20.89
CA TYR A 40 5.47 -12.43 21.42
C TYR A 40 4.80 -13.73 20.94
N PHE A 41 3.48 -13.78 21.03
CA PHE A 41 2.73 -14.93 20.55
C PHE A 41 2.90 -15.15 19.04
N LEU A 42 2.73 -14.11 18.22
CA LEU A 42 2.84 -14.23 16.76
C LEU A 42 4.23 -14.70 16.32
N LYS A 43 5.28 -14.35 17.09
CA LYS A 43 6.64 -14.85 16.91
C LYS A 43 6.81 -16.33 17.29
N LEU A 44 5.94 -16.89 18.13
CA LEU A 44 5.94 -18.32 18.47
C LEU A 44 5.25 -19.19 17.41
N ILE A 45 4.53 -18.59 16.46
CA ILE A 45 3.94 -19.33 15.34
C ILE A 45 5.09 -19.74 14.40
N PRO A 46 5.40 -21.04 14.29
CA PRO A 46 6.55 -21.50 13.54
C PRO A 46 6.36 -21.23 12.04
N THR A 47 7.41 -20.75 11.38
CA THR A 47 7.39 -20.58 9.92
C THR A 47 7.61 -21.91 9.21
N ARG A 48 7.16 -22.05 7.95
CA ARG A 48 7.32 -23.30 7.17
C ARG A 48 8.78 -23.72 6.99
N ASN A 49 9.72 -22.80 7.17
CA ASN A 49 11.15 -23.05 7.03
C ASN A 49 11.78 -23.56 8.34
N GLU A 50 11.08 -23.43 9.46
CA GLU A 50 11.53 -23.84 10.80
C GLU A 50 11.06 -25.24 11.18
N LEU A 51 10.14 -25.81 10.39
CA LEU A 51 9.53 -27.10 10.67
C LEU A 51 9.82 -28.10 9.56
N ASP A 52 9.88 -29.37 9.94
CA ASP A 52 9.87 -30.47 8.99
C ASP A 52 8.64 -30.35 8.07
N PRO A 53 8.79 -30.54 6.74
CA PRO A 53 7.70 -30.42 5.78
C PRO A 53 6.42 -31.19 6.14
N TYR A 54 6.55 -32.29 6.91
CA TYR A 54 5.42 -33.07 7.42
C TYR A 54 4.43 -32.23 8.24
N PHE A 55 4.90 -31.22 8.98
CA PHE A 55 4.08 -30.37 9.83
C PHE A 55 3.44 -29.17 9.11
N ASN A 56 3.77 -28.92 7.84
CA ASN A 56 3.21 -27.79 7.08
C ASN A 56 1.68 -27.79 7.06
N SER A 57 1.07 -28.96 6.91
CA SER A 57 -0.40 -29.11 6.91
C SER A 57 -1.04 -28.74 8.25
N PHE A 58 -0.35 -29.01 9.36
CA PHE A 58 -0.79 -28.64 10.70
C PHE A 58 -0.66 -27.13 10.93
N VAL A 59 0.44 -26.52 10.48
CA VAL A 59 0.63 -25.06 10.53
C VAL A 59 -0.45 -24.34 9.72
N ASP A 60 -0.72 -24.79 8.49
CA ASP A 60 -1.73 -24.15 7.64
C ASP A 60 -3.15 -24.26 8.23
N LYS A 61 -3.49 -25.41 8.84
CA LYS A 61 -4.77 -25.56 9.57
C LYS A 61 -4.84 -24.63 10.77
N SER A 62 -3.76 -24.53 11.53
CA SER A 62 -3.68 -23.65 12.71
C SER A 62 -3.84 -22.18 12.30
N MET A 63 -3.17 -21.74 11.24
CA MET A 63 -3.29 -20.37 10.73
C MET A 63 -4.72 -20.05 10.27
N LYS A 64 -5.38 -20.98 9.58
CA LYS A 64 -6.79 -20.81 9.17
C LYS A 64 -7.73 -20.65 10.36
N LEU A 65 -7.49 -21.41 11.44
CA LEU A 65 -8.28 -21.27 12.67
C LEU A 65 -8.02 -19.94 13.36
N LEU A 66 -6.76 -19.48 13.41
CA LEU A 66 -6.39 -18.21 14.02
C LEU A 66 -6.96 -17.00 13.26
N MET A 67 -7.01 -17.05 11.93
CA MET A 67 -7.59 -15.97 11.10
C MET A 67 -9.05 -15.64 11.47
N GLY A 68 -9.83 -16.62 11.92
CA GLY A 68 -11.23 -16.40 12.31
C GLY A 68 -11.43 -15.87 13.73
N ILE A 69 -10.36 -15.74 14.54
CA ILE A 69 -10.45 -15.48 15.98
C ILE A 69 -9.61 -14.27 16.38
N ILE A 70 -8.41 -14.14 15.82
CA ILE A 70 -7.51 -13.04 16.18
C ILE A 70 -8.11 -11.71 15.73
N LYS A 71 -8.15 -10.77 16.67
CA LYS A 71 -8.41 -9.36 16.42
C LYS A 71 -7.15 -8.57 16.68
N LEU A 72 -6.96 -7.49 15.92
CA LEU A 72 -5.84 -6.57 16.11
C LEU A 72 -6.32 -5.28 16.80
N PRO A 73 -5.53 -4.74 17.72
CA PRO A 73 -5.85 -3.46 18.35
C PRO A 73 -5.52 -2.34 17.37
N VAL A 74 -6.50 -1.54 16.97
CA VAL A 74 -6.31 -0.38 16.10
C VAL A 74 -6.70 0.89 16.85
N SER A 75 -5.91 1.94 16.68
CA SER A 75 -6.23 3.25 17.23
C SER A 75 -7.28 3.92 16.37
N ARG A 76 -8.36 4.39 17.00
CA ARG A 76 -9.43 5.14 16.37
C ARG A 76 -9.65 6.43 17.14
N GLU A 77 -9.69 7.54 16.41
CA GLU A 77 -10.07 8.83 16.95
C GLU A 77 -11.60 8.94 16.96
N ASP A 78 -12.17 9.33 18.11
CA ASP A 78 -13.60 9.62 18.21
C ASP A 78 -13.94 11.04 17.71
N GLU A 79 -15.23 11.37 17.67
CA GLU A 79 -15.73 12.69 17.25
C GLU A 79 -15.20 13.84 18.12
N ASN A 80 -14.65 13.55 19.31
CA ASN A 80 -14.09 14.51 20.25
C ASN A 80 -12.55 14.58 20.20
N GLY A 81 -11.91 13.88 19.27
CA GLY A 81 -10.46 13.84 19.12
C GLY A 81 -9.74 12.93 20.14
N GLN A 82 -10.47 12.08 20.86
CA GLN A 82 -9.87 11.12 21.79
C GLN A 82 -9.56 9.82 21.08
N ILE A 83 -8.35 9.29 21.32
CA ILE A 83 -7.90 8.03 20.76
C ILE A 83 -8.38 6.88 21.64
N HIS A 84 -9.19 6.00 21.07
CA HIS A 84 -9.63 4.75 21.67
C HIS A 84 -9.02 3.56 20.92
N ILE A 85 -8.84 2.44 21.62
CA ILE A 85 -8.37 1.19 21.01
C ILE A 85 -9.59 0.34 20.65
N GLU A 86 -9.78 0.10 19.37
CA GLU A 86 -10.81 -0.80 18.84
C GLU A 86 -10.17 -2.13 18.43
N TRP A 87 -10.82 -3.26 18.71
CA TRP A 87 -10.34 -4.59 18.32
C TRP A 87 -11.05 -5.05 17.06
N VAL A 88 -10.36 -4.99 15.92
CA VAL A 88 -10.92 -5.27 14.59
C VAL A 88 -10.41 -6.60 14.04
N GLN A 89 -11.14 -7.19 13.09
CA GLN A 89 -10.70 -8.43 12.46
C GLN A 89 -9.44 -8.18 11.62
N THR A 90 -8.56 -9.18 11.54
CA THR A 90 -7.35 -9.12 10.70
C THR A 90 -7.69 -8.89 9.22
N SER A 91 -8.83 -9.40 8.74
CA SER A 91 -9.38 -9.16 7.39
C SER A 91 -9.72 -7.70 7.10
N GLN A 92 -9.89 -6.88 8.14
CA GLN A 92 -10.13 -5.45 8.04
C GLN A 92 -8.83 -4.65 8.18
N CYS A 93 -7.67 -5.31 8.23
CA CYS A 93 -6.39 -4.65 8.42
C CYS A 93 -5.56 -4.65 7.13
N VAL A 94 -4.95 -3.51 6.80
CA VAL A 94 -4.00 -3.35 5.71
C VAL A 94 -2.57 -3.26 6.24
N LEU A 95 -1.67 -4.00 5.62
CA LEU A 95 -0.25 -3.98 5.93
C LEU A 95 0.47 -3.01 5.00
N VAL A 96 0.98 -1.92 5.58
CA VAL A 96 1.85 -0.95 4.91
C VAL A 96 3.00 -0.63 5.86
N LYS A 97 4.23 -0.96 5.49
CA LYS A 97 5.40 -0.69 6.33
C LYS A 97 5.98 0.71 6.10
N ASP A 98 5.79 1.25 4.90
CA ASP A 98 6.33 2.56 4.55
C ASP A 98 5.52 3.68 5.24
N PRO A 99 6.12 4.43 6.19
CA PRO A 99 5.42 5.49 6.91
C PRO A 99 5.06 6.66 6.01
N PHE A 100 5.74 6.85 4.87
CA PHE A 100 5.37 7.88 3.90
C PHE A 100 4.07 7.52 3.19
N ILE A 101 3.88 6.25 2.84
CA ILE A 101 2.63 5.78 2.23
C ILE A 101 1.46 5.94 3.20
N ARG A 102 1.66 5.70 4.50
CA ARG A 102 0.64 5.96 5.54
C ARG A 102 0.31 7.46 5.71
N LYS A 103 1.22 8.37 5.33
CA LYS A 103 0.95 9.82 5.32
C LYS A 103 0.17 10.24 4.08
N ILE A 104 0.49 9.64 2.93
CA ILE A 104 -0.20 9.91 1.67
C ILE A 104 -1.62 9.33 1.68
N LEU A 105 -1.76 8.14 2.26
CA LEU A 105 -3.02 7.44 2.44
C LEU A 105 -3.36 7.46 3.95
N PRO A 106 -3.96 8.54 4.48
CA PRO A 106 -4.25 8.62 5.90
C PRO A 106 -5.37 7.63 6.29
N GLN A 107 -5.46 7.33 7.59
CA GLN A 107 -6.37 6.32 8.14
C GLN A 107 -7.84 6.62 7.80
N GLU A 108 -8.22 7.89 7.73
CA GLU A 108 -9.57 8.35 7.40
C GLU A 108 -9.95 7.99 5.96
N LEU A 109 -9.01 8.17 5.02
CA LEU A 109 -9.22 7.85 3.61
C LEU A 109 -9.31 6.34 3.40
N LEU A 110 -8.51 5.58 4.15
CA LEU A 110 -8.54 4.12 4.13
C LEU A 110 -9.88 3.59 4.65
N LEU A 111 -10.41 4.18 5.73
CA LEU A 111 -11.71 3.81 6.28
C LEU A 111 -12.87 4.18 5.36
N SER A 112 -12.89 5.39 4.83
CA SER A 112 -14.01 5.87 4.01
C SER A 112 -14.15 5.10 2.69
N HIS A 113 -13.04 4.72 2.04
CA HIS A 113 -13.07 4.06 0.73
C HIS A 113 -12.93 2.53 0.78
N PHE A 114 -12.39 1.98 1.87
CA PHE A 114 -12.11 0.54 1.97
C PHE A 114 -12.61 -0.11 3.25
N ASN A 115 -13.07 0.66 4.25
CA ASN A 115 -13.41 0.14 5.57
C ASN A 115 -12.27 -0.70 6.18
N MET A 116 -11.03 -0.22 6.01
CA MET A 116 -9.82 -0.89 6.50
C MET A 116 -9.04 -0.04 7.49
N TYR A 117 -8.28 -0.71 8.36
CA TYR A 117 -7.40 -0.12 9.35
C TYR A 117 -5.94 -0.45 9.08
N TYR A 118 -5.02 0.45 9.41
CA TYR A 118 -3.61 0.08 9.38
C TYR A 118 -3.27 -0.93 10.47
N VAL A 119 -2.47 -1.94 10.11
CA VAL A 119 -1.80 -2.77 11.10
C VAL A 119 -0.92 -1.86 11.98
N PRO A 120 -1.01 -1.98 13.32
CA PRO A 120 -0.18 -1.19 14.24
C PRO A 120 1.30 -1.27 13.91
N GLU A 121 2.00 -0.15 13.99
CA GLU A 121 3.41 -0.05 13.56
C GLU A 121 4.32 -1.03 14.33
N GLN A 122 4.08 -1.22 15.63
CA GLN A 122 4.80 -2.19 16.45
C GLN A 122 4.60 -3.63 15.93
N LEU A 123 3.40 -3.98 15.49
CA LEU A 123 3.13 -5.30 14.90
C LEU A 123 3.74 -5.45 13.51
N ALA A 124 3.62 -4.42 12.68
CA ALA A 124 4.15 -4.42 11.32
C ALA A 124 5.69 -4.49 11.27
N SER A 125 6.37 -3.96 12.30
CA SER A 125 7.83 -3.96 12.41
C SER A 125 8.38 -5.23 13.06
N GLU A 126 7.71 -5.77 14.09
CA GLU A 126 8.23 -6.90 14.85
C GLU A 126 7.78 -8.27 14.32
N CYS A 127 6.64 -8.36 13.63
CA CYS A 127 6.12 -9.64 13.12
C CYS A 127 6.52 -9.88 11.66
N ASN A 128 6.64 -11.17 11.30
CA ASN A 128 6.85 -11.56 9.91
C ASN A 128 5.62 -11.20 9.07
N GLU A 129 5.83 -10.47 7.99
CA GLU A 129 4.79 -10.05 7.05
C GLU A 129 3.98 -11.21 6.48
N ARG A 130 4.63 -12.32 6.13
CA ARG A 130 3.93 -13.52 5.63
C ARG A 130 3.01 -14.11 6.69
N THR A 131 3.37 -14.00 7.97
CA THR A 131 2.50 -14.44 9.08
C THR A 131 1.28 -13.53 9.16
N LEU A 132 1.47 -12.20 9.14
CA LEU A 132 0.36 -11.23 9.17
C LEU A 132 -0.60 -11.41 7.98
N ILE A 133 -0.06 -11.63 6.78
CA ILE A 133 -0.88 -11.90 5.58
C ILE A 133 -1.66 -13.21 5.74
N LYS A 134 -1.03 -14.28 6.23
CA LYS A 134 -1.72 -15.56 6.51
C LYS A 134 -2.77 -15.47 7.61
N LEU A 135 -2.62 -14.52 8.54
CA LEU A 135 -3.65 -14.22 9.54
C LEU A 135 -4.83 -13.46 8.96
N GLY A 136 -4.75 -12.97 7.72
CA GLY A 136 -5.83 -12.28 7.02
C GLY A 136 -5.57 -10.80 6.76
N CYS A 137 -4.43 -10.24 7.19
CA CYS A 137 -4.10 -8.84 6.86
C CYS A 137 -3.86 -8.71 5.36
N ALA A 138 -4.47 -7.73 4.71
CA ALA A 138 -4.28 -7.51 3.28
C ALA A 138 -3.03 -6.66 3.02
N PRO A 139 -2.14 -7.03 2.08
CA PRO A 139 -1.19 -6.07 1.54
C PRO A 139 -1.95 -5.03 0.71
N LEU A 140 -1.42 -3.81 0.63
CA LEU A 140 -2.03 -2.76 -0.19
C LEU A 140 -2.04 -3.18 -1.67
N GLN A 141 -3.23 -3.34 -2.24
CA GLN A 141 -3.40 -3.86 -3.60
C GLN A 141 -3.44 -2.76 -4.65
N PHE A 142 -2.92 -3.06 -5.84
CA PHE A 142 -2.87 -2.12 -6.95
C PHE A 142 -4.28 -1.69 -7.35
N SER A 143 -5.18 -2.66 -7.50
CA SER A 143 -6.60 -2.43 -7.82
C SER A 143 -7.31 -1.51 -6.83
N SER A 144 -6.91 -1.56 -5.55
CA SER A 144 -7.45 -0.68 -4.51
C SER A 144 -6.99 0.76 -4.71
N ILE A 145 -5.70 0.98 -4.94
CA ILE A 145 -5.15 2.31 -5.22
C ILE A 145 -5.75 2.91 -6.50
N ILE A 146 -5.87 2.13 -7.57
CA ILE A 146 -6.49 2.59 -8.82
C ILE A 146 -7.95 2.97 -8.61
N ARG A 147 -8.71 2.16 -7.86
CA ARG A 147 -10.10 2.47 -7.54
C ARG A 147 -10.21 3.79 -6.77
N LEU A 148 -9.34 4.01 -5.79
CA LEU A 148 -9.29 5.26 -5.04
C LEU A 148 -8.97 6.46 -5.94
N ILE A 149 -7.94 6.37 -6.77
CA ILE A 149 -7.54 7.44 -7.69
C ILE A 149 -8.72 7.79 -8.63
N LYS A 150 -9.38 6.77 -9.20
CA LYS A 150 -10.56 6.98 -10.06
C LYS A 150 -11.70 7.68 -9.32
N GLU A 151 -11.93 7.34 -8.06
CA GLU A 151 -12.99 7.96 -7.26
C GLU A 151 -12.67 9.41 -6.89
N LEU A 152 -11.45 9.67 -6.41
CA LEU A 152 -10.99 11.02 -6.10
C LEU A 152 -11.02 11.92 -7.34
N TYR A 153 -10.63 11.39 -8.49
CA TYR A 153 -10.71 12.10 -9.76
C TYR A 153 -12.16 12.45 -10.14
N LYS A 154 -13.09 11.51 -10.01
CA LYS A 154 -14.52 11.76 -10.29
C LYS A 154 -15.13 12.80 -9.36
N GLN A 155 -14.81 12.75 -8.07
CA GLN A 155 -15.27 13.74 -7.09
C GLN A 155 -14.82 15.15 -7.49
N HIS A 156 -13.55 15.31 -7.89
CA HIS A 156 -13.03 16.59 -8.36
C HIS A 156 -13.66 17.07 -9.67
N GLU A 157 -13.98 16.19 -10.62
CA GLU A 157 -14.72 16.57 -11.84
C GLU A 157 -16.15 17.04 -11.54
N GLN A 158 -16.84 16.39 -10.59
CA GLN A 158 -18.23 16.68 -10.23
C GLN A 158 -18.39 17.98 -9.43
N GLU A 159 -17.40 18.34 -8.61
CA GLU A 159 -17.45 19.55 -7.79
C GLU A 159 -17.29 20.85 -8.59
N HIS A 160 -17.12 20.80 -9.92
CA HIS A 160 -16.81 21.96 -10.79
C HIS A 160 -15.70 22.86 -10.22
N SER A 161 -14.83 22.27 -9.40
CA SER A 161 -13.70 22.95 -8.81
C SER A 161 -12.74 23.27 -9.96
N THR A 162 -12.46 24.55 -10.13
CA THR A 162 -11.44 25.05 -11.07
C THR A 162 -10.03 24.58 -10.72
N LYS A 163 -9.86 23.88 -9.59
CA LYS A 163 -8.63 23.17 -9.23
C LYS A 163 -8.68 21.77 -9.81
N THR A 164 -8.06 21.61 -10.98
CA THR A 164 -7.59 20.30 -11.41
C THR A 164 -6.68 19.71 -10.33
N SER A 165 -6.59 18.37 -10.23
CA SER A 165 -5.79 17.72 -9.20
C SER A 165 -4.41 18.36 -9.16
N SER A 166 -4.00 18.82 -7.97
CA SER A 166 -2.72 19.51 -7.84
C SER A 166 -1.58 18.59 -8.22
N ILE A 167 -0.47 19.16 -8.70
CA ILE A 167 0.76 18.40 -8.99
C ILE A 167 1.21 17.57 -7.78
N GLU A 168 0.99 18.09 -6.57
CA GLU A 168 1.25 17.37 -5.32
C GLU A 168 0.40 16.10 -5.20
N GLN A 169 -0.92 16.18 -5.42
CA GLN A 169 -1.80 15.01 -5.37
C GLN A 169 -1.43 13.96 -6.42
N ILE A 170 -1.05 14.39 -7.62
CA ILE A 170 -0.63 13.48 -8.69
C ILE A 170 0.69 12.78 -8.31
N ALA A 171 1.65 13.53 -7.77
CA ALA A 171 2.90 12.95 -7.27
C ALA A 171 2.65 11.92 -6.17
N GLN A 172 1.74 12.23 -5.24
CA GLN A 172 1.30 11.33 -4.18
C GLN A 172 0.65 10.05 -4.74
N TRP A 173 -0.20 10.16 -5.75
CA TRP A 173 -0.79 8.99 -6.43
C TRP A 173 0.27 8.12 -7.10
N LEU A 174 1.23 8.72 -7.81
CA LEU A 174 2.34 8.00 -8.44
C LEU A 174 3.23 7.30 -7.41
N LEU A 175 3.47 7.91 -6.24
CA LEU A 175 4.20 7.29 -5.13
C LEU A 175 3.48 6.05 -4.58
N CYS A 176 2.16 6.11 -4.42
CA CYS A 176 1.35 4.96 -3.99
C CYS A 176 1.37 3.84 -5.04
N ILE A 177 1.28 4.19 -6.33
CA ILE A 177 1.37 3.23 -7.43
C ILE A 177 2.75 2.55 -7.44
N ASP A 178 3.83 3.35 -7.41
CA ASP A 178 5.21 2.86 -7.38
C ASP A 178 5.45 1.91 -6.21
N TYR A 179 4.99 2.28 -5.02
CA TYR A 179 5.11 1.43 -3.82
C TYR A 179 4.45 0.07 -4.02
N VAL A 180 3.20 0.03 -4.50
CA VAL A 180 2.48 -1.24 -4.67
C VAL A 180 3.14 -2.11 -5.76
N LEU A 181 3.59 -1.50 -6.86
CA LEU A 181 4.32 -2.21 -7.91
C LEU A 181 5.60 -2.87 -7.37
N GLN A 182 6.39 -2.14 -6.58
CA GLN A 182 7.60 -2.70 -5.96
C GLN A 182 7.29 -3.84 -4.99
N GLN A 183 6.20 -3.76 -4.22
CA GLN A 183 5.78 -4.85 -3.33
C GLN A 183 5.44 -6.12 -4.12
N GLN A 184 4.68 -5.98 -5.21
CA GLN A 184 4.33 -7.11 -6.09
C GLN A 184 5.57 -7.73 -6.74
N GLN A 185 6.57 -6.92 -7.11
CA GLN A 185 7.85 -7.40 -7.62
C GLN A 185 8.61 -8.25 -6.60
N GLN A 186 8.72 -7.77 -5.36
CA GLN A 186 9.42 -8.49 -4.29
C GLN A 186 8.75 -9.81 -3.92
N GLU A 187 7.41 -9.87 -3.91
CA GLU A 187 6.67 -11.12 -3.68
C GLU A 187 6.87 -12.14 -4.82
N SER A 188 7.03 -11.64 -6.04
CA SER A 188 7.18 -12.45 -7.24
C SER A 188 8.59 -13.01 -7.42
N GLU A 189 9.64 -12.26 -7.07
CA GLU A 189 11.03 -12.76 -7.06
C GLU A 189 11.20 -13.95 -6.10
N GLN A 190 10.40 -13.99 -5.04
CA GLN A 190 10.39 -15.07 -4.05
C GLN A 190 9.55 -16.28 -4.51
N SER A 191 8.69 -16.10 -5.51
CA SER A 191 7.76 -17.10 -6.04
C SER A 191 8.15 -17.45 -7.48
N ARG A 192 9.07 -18.42 -7.66
CA ARG A 192 9.64 -18.86 -8.96
C ARG A 192 8.62 -19.41 -9.97
N GLY A 193 7.70 -18.60 -10.49
CA GLY A 193 6.74 -18.99 -11.51
C GLY A 193 6.42 -17.83 -12.46
N GLY A 194 6.40 -18.10 -13.76
CA GLY A 194 6.17 -17.13 -14.85
C GLY A 194 4.78 -16.47 -14.91
N GLN A 195 4.11 -16.28 -13.77
CA GLN A 195 2.90 -15.47 -13.64
C GLN A 195 3.20 -13.96 -13.63
N TYR A 196 4.46 -13.58 -13.42
CA TYR A 196 4.93 -12.21 -13.28
C TYR A 196 4.68 -11.33 -14.53
N GLU A 197 5.04 -11.82 -15.71
CA GLU A 197 4.99 -11.04 -16.95
C GLU A 197 3.56 -10.63 -17.34
N ARG A 198 2.56 -11.47 -17.02
CA ARG A 198 1.14 -11.18 -17.26
C ARG A 198 0.54 -10.16 -16.28
N VAL A 199 0.96 -10.19 -15.02
CA VAL A 199 0.45 -9.24 -14.02
C VAL A 199 1.02 -7.85 -14.31
N GLU A 200 2.33 -7.74 -14.58
CA GLU A 200 2.95 -6.46 -14.94
C GLU A 200 2.32 -5.84 -16.20
N THR A 201 2.06 -6.62 -17.26
CA THR A 201 1.37 -6.10 -18.46
C THR A 201 -0.05 -5.62 -18.19
N THR A 202 -0.83 -6.36 -17.38
CA THR A 202 -2.22 -5.96 -17.07
C THR A 202 -2.24 -4.68 -16.24
N THR A 203 -1.36 -4.59 -15.25
CA THR A 203 -1.23 -3.42 -14.37
C THR A 203 -0.78 -2.17 -15.14
N ILE A 204 0.21 -2.29 -16.03
CA ILE A 204 0.66 -1.18 -16.88
C ILE A 204 -0.45 -0.74 -17.85
N THR A 205 -1.21 -1.69 -18.42
CA THR A 205 -2.34 -1.36 -19.29
C THR A 205 -3.42 -0.57 -18.55
N GLU A 206 -3.76 -0.96 -17.32
CA GLU A 206 -4.71 -0.21 -16.49
C GLU A 206 -4.19 1.19 -16.13
N LEU A 207 -2.87 1.34 -15.90
CA LEU A 207 -2.24 2.64 -15.68
C LEU A 207 -2.31 3.55 -16.91
N LYS A 208 -2.09 3.00 -18.12
CA LYS A 208 -2.16 3.77 -19.37
C LYS A 208 -3.55 4.37 -19.61
N GLN A 209 -4.60 3.73 -19.09
CA GLN A 209 -5.98 4.21 -19.18
C GLN A 209 -6.34 5.30 -18.17
N LEU A 210 -5.51 5.54 -17.15
CA LEU A 210 -5.82 6.50 -16.09
C LEU A 210 -5.51 7.94 -16.49
N LYS A 211 -6.43 8.85 -16.19
CA LYS A 211 -6.28 10.29 -16.37
C LYS A 211 -5.45 10.92 -15.25
N ILE A 212 -4.17 10.56 -15.19
CA ILE A 212 -3.23 11.04 -14.16
C ILE A 212 -2.03 11.78 -14.73
N ILE A 213 -1.92 11.93 -16.05
CA ILE A 213 -0.76 12.57 -16.68
C ILE A 213 -1.02 14.08 -16.81
N PRO A 214 -0.27 14.93 -16.08
CA PRO A 214 -0.35 16.37 -16.25
C PRO A 214 0.49 16.79 -17.46
N LEU A 215 -0.13 17.40 -18.47
CA LEU A 215 0.59 17.97 -19.61
C LEU A 215 0.93 19.44 -19.38
N SER A 216 2.10 19.88 -19.85
CA SER A 216 2.51 21.28 -19.84
C SER A 216 1.51 22.12 -20.64
N GLY A 217 1.01 23.19 -20.05
CA GLY A 217 0.08 24.12 -20.71
C GLY A 217 -1.38 23.66 -20.80
N HIS A 218 -1.70 22.44 -20.32
CA HIS A 218 -3.08 21.95 -20.25
C HIS A 218 -3.57 22.00 -18.80
N SER A 219 -4.82 22.43 -18.60
CA SER A 219 -5.43 22.36 -17.27
C SER A 219 -5.89 20.94 -16.93
N ARG A 220 -6.26 20.14 -17.92
CA ARG A 220 -6.82 18.80 -17.75
C ARG A 220 -5.74 17.72 -17.69
N LEU A 221 -6.01 16.68 -16.91
CA LEU A 221 -5.21 15.46 -16.90
C LEU A 221 -5.63 14.56 -18.06
N VAL A 222 -4.66 13.86 -18.62
CA VAL A 222 -4.86 12.97 -19.77
C VAL A 222 -4.48 11.55 -19.39
N SER A 223 -5.00 10.58 -20.15
CA SER A 223 -4.49 9.21 -20.11
C SER A 223 -3.45 9.00 -21.22
N MET A 224 -2.59 8.00 -21.05
CA MET A 224 -1.61 7.64 -22.10
C MET A 224 -2.33 7.11 -23.35
N ASP A 225 -3.46 6.40 -23.16
CA ASP A 225 -4.24 5.84 -24.27
C ASP A 225 -4.90 6.91 -25.15
N GLU A 226 -5.24 8.08 -24.59
CA GLU A 226 -5.78 9.22 -25.34
C GLU A 226 -4.78 9.77 -26.38
N TYR A 227 -3.49 9.51 -26.20
CA TYR A 227 -2.40 10.02 -27.02
C TYR A 227 -1.70 8.93 -27.84
N ASN A 228 -2.37 7.80 -28.12
CA ASN A 228 -1.83 6.66 -28.90
C ASN A 228 -1.28 7.01 -30.32
N GLU A 229 -1.43 8.25 -30.81
CA GLU A 229 -0.87 8.74 -32.08
C GLU A 229 0.21 9.84 -31.92
N GLU A 230 0.33 10.46 -30.73
CA GLU A 230 1.33 11.51 -30.43
C GLU A 230 2.09 11.13 -29.14
N VAL A 231 3.33 10.69 -29.27
CA VAL A 231 4.17 10.26 -28.13
C VAL A 231 4.28 11.42 -27.13
N ILE A 232 3.67 11.28 -25.94
CA ILE A 232 3.87 12.21 -24.84
C ILE A 232 5.36 12.21 -24.52
N LEU A 233 5.99 13.37 -24.71
CA LEU A 233 7.39 13.56 -24.39
C LEU A 233 7.52 13.69 -22.88
N PHE A 234 8.04 12.64 -22.26
CA PHE A 234 8.59 12.74 -20.92
C PHE A 234 9.80 13.67 -20.98
N PRO A 235 9.93 14.67 -20.09
CA PRO A 235 11.11 15.51 -20.04
C PRO A 235 12.32 14.60 -19.76
N LEU A 236 13.04 14.27 -20.83
CA LEU A 236 14.19 13.39 -20.81
C LEU A 236 15.37 14.14 -20.20
N SER A 237 15.39 14.28 -18.87
CA SER A 237 16.48 14.87 -18.08
C SER A 237 16.87 16.32 -18.48
N LYS A 238 17.06 17.20 -17.51
CA LYS A 238 17.55 18.60 -17.71
C LYS A 238 18.90 18.71 -18.45
N LYS A 239 19.54 17.57 -18.76
CA LYS A 239 20.86 17.43 -19.35
C LYS A 239 20.87 17.43 -20.88
N ILE A 240 19.73 17.24 -21.55
CA ILE A 240 19.70 17.17 -23.02
C ILE A 240 19.52 18.57 -23.63
N GLN A 241 20.60 19.16 -24.11
CA GLN A 241 20.55 20.39 -24.91
C GLN A 241 20.26 20.07 -26.37
N TYR A 242 19.04 20.32 -26.82
CA TYR A 242 18.66 20.14 -28.22
C TYR A 242 19.15 21.32 -29.10
N LYS A 243 19.58 21.02 -30.33
CA LYS A 243 19.92 22.04 -31.33
C LYS A 243 18.66 22.83 -31.72
N LYS A 244 18.80 24.16 -31.94
CA LYS A 244 17.70 25.13 -32.22
C LYS A 244 16.54 24.63 -33.11
N PRO A 245 16.75 23.97 -34.26
CA PRO A 245 15.61 23.54 -35.11
C PRO A 245 14.76 22.43 -34.48
N PHE A 246 15.35 21.56 -33.65
CA PHE A 246 14.59 20.54 -32.91
C PHE A 246 13.82 21.13 -31.74
N LYS A 247 14.26 22.27 -31.19
CA LYS A 247 13.58 22.92 -30.07
C LYS A 247 12.15 23.35 -30.44
N ILE A 248 11.95 23.84 -31.66
CA ILE A 248 10.66 24.29 -32.19
C ILE A 248 9.71 23.09 -32.35
N VAL A 249 10.17 22.02 -33.00
CA VAL A 249 9.37 20.78 -33.17
C VAL A 249 9.00 20.14 -31.83
N LEU A 250 9.92 20.18 -30.87
CA LEU A 250 9.65 19.67 -29.53
C LEU A 250 8.64 20.54 -28.77
N GLU A 251 8.57 21.85 -29.03
CA GLU A 251 7.65 22.78 -28.33
C GLU A 251 6.19 22.54 -28.69
N ASP A 252 5.93 22.00 -29.89
CA ASP A 252 4.59 21.69 -30.38
C ASP A 252 4.06 20.32 -29.89
N LEU A 253 4.92 19.47 -29.31
CA LEU A 253 4.54 18.14 -28.83
C LEU A 253 3.99 18.17 -27.39
N PRO A 254 3.04 17.29 -27.04
CA PRO A 254 2.55 17.17 -25.67
C PRO A 254 3.69 16.71 -24.75
N ARG A 255 4.02 17.54 -23.75
CA ARG A 255 5.06 17.24 -22.74
C ARG A 255 4.46 17.05 -21.37
N LEU A 256 5.03 16.17 -20.56
CA LEU A 256 4.71 16.08 -19.13
C LEU A 256 5.09 17.41 -18.44
N ASP A 257 4.26 17.86 -17.51
CA ASP A 257 4.53 19.04 -16.70
C ASP A 257 5.79 18.82 -15.83
N GLU A 258 6.85 19.59 -16.10
CA GLU A 258 8.15 19.48 -15.42
C GLU A 258 8.03 19.67 -13.91
N ARG A 259 7.04 20.45 -13.45
CA ARG A 259 6.79 20.68 -12.01
C ARG A 259 6.50 19.39 -11.25
N LEU A 260 5.99 18.36 -11.92
CA LEU A 260 5.77 17.05 -11.29
C LEU A 260 7.08 16.39 -10.89
N LEU A 261 8.02 16.31 -11.83
CA LEU A 261 9.33 15.72 -11.58
C LEU A 261 10.13 16.56 -10.58
N GLU A 262 10.05 17.90 -10.68
CA GLU A 262 10.70 18.79 -9.71
C GLU A 262 10.14 18.62 -8.30
N TYR A 263 8.82 18.49 -8.16
CA TYR A 263 8.19 18.24 -6.87
C TYR A 263 8.64 16.90 -6.27
N ILE A 264 8.71 15.84 -7.10
CA ILE A 264 9.18 14.52 -6.67
C ILE A 264 10.67 14.56 -6.32
N GLU A 265 11.51 15.24 -7.10
CA GLU A 265 12.94 15.39 -6.84
C GLU A 265 13.19 16.14 -5.51
N ASP A 266 12.44 17.22 -5.25
CA ASP A 266 12.57 18.04 -4.04
C ASP A 266 12.03 17.33 -2.79
N LYS A 267 10.82 16.77 -2.86
CA LYS A 267 10.13 16.19 -1.70
C LYS A 267 10.45 14.72 -1.47
N PHE A 268 10.76 13.98 -2.53
CA PHE A 268 10.90 12.52 -2.51
C PHE A 268 12.13 12.04 -3.31
N PRO A 269 13.34 12.56 -3.04
CA PRO A 269 14.53 12.29 -3.85
C PRO A 269 14.86 10.79 -3.96
N ARG A 270 14.57 10.01 -2.92
CA ARG A 270 14.82 8.55 -2.90
C ARG A 270 13.89 7.76 -3.83
N ARG A 271 12.75 8.34 -4.22
CA ARG A 271 11.74 7.70 -5.09
C ARG A 271 11.77 8.23 -6.52
N TYR A 272 12.54 9.29 -6.77
CA TYR A 272 12.63 9.95 -8.07
C TYR A 272 12.98 8.99 -9.20
N GLU A 273 14.06 8.22 -9.06
CA GLU A 273 14.51 7.29 -10.12
C GLU A 273 13.48 6.21 -10.44
N SER A 274 12.79 5.69 -9.41
CA SER A 274 11.75 4.67 -9.60
C SER A 274 10.54 5.22 -10.33
N ILE A 275 10.09 6.43 -9.95
CA ILE A 275 8.97 7.09 -10.63
C ILE A 275 9.36 7.50 -12.05
N GLU A 276 10.59 7.97 -12.27
CA GLU A 276 11.09 8.26 -13.62
C GLU A 276 11.07 7.00 -14.49
N CYS A 277 11.48 5.84 -13.95
CA CYS A 277 11.41 4.56 -14.64
C CYS A 277 9.96 4.15 -14.93
N LEU A 278 9.05 4.30 -13.97
CA LEU A 278 7.62 4.02 -14.17
C LEU A 278 7.03 4.88 -15.30
N LEU A 279 7.32 6.18 -15.31
CA LEU A 279 6.86 7.11 -16.34
C LEU A 279 7.44 6.75 -17.72
N LYS A 280 8.73 6.38 -17.80
CA LYS A 280 9.32 5.87 -19.05
C LYS A 280 8.63 4.60 -19.54
N LYS A 281 8.38 3.63 -18.66
CA LYS A 281 7.62 2.41 -19.00
C LYS A 281 6.20 2.69 -19.51
N LEU A 282 5.56 3.75 -19.02
CA LEU A 282 4.26 4.17 -19.52
C LEU A 282 4.36 4.77 -20.94
N GLY A 283 5.44 5.49 -21.23
CA GLY A 283 5.73 6.09 -22.54
C GLY A 283 6.30 5.17 -23.60
N GLU A 284 6.92 4.07 -23.20
CA GLU A 284 7.48 3.07 -24.11
C GLU A 284 6.35 2.19 -24.70
N TYR A 285 6.46 1.96 -26.02
CA TYR A 285 5.69 0.98 -26.80
C TYR A 285 6.54 -0.24 -27.09
#